data_AF-A0A443SKQ9-F1
#
_entry.id   AF-A0A443SKQ9-F1
#
_cell.length_a   1.000
_cell.length_b   1.000
_cell.length_c   1.000
_cell.angle_alpha   90.00
_cell.angle_beta   90.00
_cell.angle_gamma   90.00
#
_symmetry.space_group_name_H-M   'P 1'
#
loop_
_entity.id
_entity.type
_entity.pdbx_description
1 polymer ?
#
loop_
_entity_poly.entity_id
_entity_poly.type
_entity_poly.pdbx_seq_one_letter_code
_entity_poly.pdbx_strand_id
1 'polypeptide(L)'
;MQKSLLRYQDENVKLKELLSIRNNAVNSSKTGINMPEPTEYEYLRNILFEYMMGREPETLAKVIAAVLRFNNEQTEQILRKQESERLSLTNSLRH
;
A
#
# COMPACT_ATOMS: atom_id res chain seq x y z
N MET A 1 45.39 -1.24 18.20
CA MET A 1 44.92 -2.25 17.22
C MET A 1 43.81 -3.16 17.79
N GLN A 2 43.92 -3.72 19.01
CA GLN A 2 42.83 -4.52 19.60
C GLN A 2 41.56 -3.72 19.96
N LYS A 3 41.70 -2.49 20.47
CA LYS A 3 40.54 -1.65 20.85
C LYS A 3 39.65 -1.28 19.66
N SER A 4 40.21 -1.12 18.46
CA SER A 4 39.42 -0.87 17.25
C SER A 4 38.67 -2.13 16.83
N LEU A 5 39.28 -3.31 16.90
CA LEU A 5 38.63 -4.58 16.57
C LEU A 5 37.40 -4.83 17.45
N LEU A 6 37.49 -4.54 18.75
CA LEU A 6 36.37 -4.70 19.67
C LEU A 6 35.21 -3.76 19.34
N ARG A 7 35.51 -2.50 18.96
CA ARG A 7 34.48 -1.56 18.49
C ARG A 7 33.82 -2.05 17.21
N TYR A 8 34.59 -2.55 16.25
CA TYR A 8 34.02 -3.13 15.04
C TYR A 8 33.14 -4.34 15.33
N GLN A 9 33.51 -5.20 16.29
CA GLN A 9 32.66 -6.33 16.68
C GLN A 9 31.35 -5.85 17.32
N ASP A 10 31.40 -4.87 18.20
CA ASP A 10 30.22 -4.27 18.84
C ASP A 10 29.29 -3.59 17.81
N GLU A 11 29.87 -2.85 16.85
CA GLU A 11 29.14 -2.29 15.72
C GLU A 11 28.48 -3.39 14.89
N ASN A 12 29.20 -4.47 14.55
CA ASN A 12 28.63 -5.58 13.78
C ASN A 12 27.49 -6.29 14.50
N VAL A 13 27.55 -6.43 15.82
CA VAL A 13 26.46 -6.99 16.64
C VAL A 13 25.24 -6.07 16.58
N LYS A 14 25.43 -4.76 16.79
CA LYS A 14 24.35 -3.77 16.69
C LYS A 14 23.73 -3.73 15.30
N LEU A 15 24.54 -3.82 14.24
CA LEU A 15 24.05 -3.89 12.87
C LEU A 15 23.19 -5.13 12.65
N LYS A 16 23.61 -6.31 13.13
CA LYS A 16 22.82 -7.55 13.02
C LYS A 16 21.50 -7.45 13.78
N GLU A 17 21.51 -6.85 14.95
CA GLU A 17 20.30 -6.63 15.75
C GLU A 17 19.31 -5.69 15.05
N LEU A 18 19.80 -4.56 14.51
CA LEU A 18 18.99 -3.62 13.73
C LEU A 18 18.42 -4.25 12.46
N LEU A 19 19.20 -5.08 11.76
CA LEU A 19 18.74 -5.81 10.57
C LEU A 19 17.68 -6.86 10.93
N SER A 20 17.83 -7.55 12.06
CA SER A 20 16.85 -8.52 12.56
C SER A 20 15.52 -7.84 12.90
N ILE A 21 15.56 -6.69 13.57
CA ILE A 21 14.38 -5.87 13.87
C ILE A 21 13.70 -5.41 12.57
N ARG A 22 14.46 -4.93 11.59
CA ARG A 22 13.93 -4.54 10.28
C ARG A 22 13.26 -5.70 9.56
N ASN A 23 13.89 -6.87 9.49
CA ASN A 23 13.30 -8.04 8.83
C ASN A 23 12.01 -8.47 9.53
N ASN A 24 11.95 -8.43 10.85
CA ASN A 24 10.74 -8.78 11.59
C ASN A 24 9.61 -7.75 11.42
N ALA A 25 9.94 -6.46 11.32
CA ALA A 25 8.98 -5.41 10.98
C ALA A 25 8.46 -5.54 9.54
N VAL A 26 9.34 -5.84 8.58
CA VAL A 26 8.97 -6.14 7.18
C VAL A 26 8.08 -7.39 7.11
N ASN A 27 8.34 -8.42 7.92
CA ASN A 27 7.47 -9.60 8.03
C ASN A 27 6.16 -9.32 8.78
N SER A 28 6.12 -8.29 9.63
CA SER A 28 4.90 -7.83 10.33
C SER A 28 3.94 -7.06 9.40
N SER A 29 4.39 -6.68 8.20
CA SER A 29 3.54 -6.22 7.09
C SER A 29 2.67 -7.33 6.48
N LYS A 30 2.58 -8.50 7.12
CA LYS A 30 1.64 -9.61 6.85
C LYS A 30 0.15 -9.23 7.02
N THR A 31 -0.25 -7.98 6.81
CA THR A 31 -1.54 -7.75 6.15
C THR A 31 -1.43 -8.47 4.80
N GLY A 32 -2.32 -9.40 4.46
CA GLY A 32 -2.23 -10.30 3.29
C GLY A 32 -2.20 -9.63 1.90
N ILE A 33 -1.72 -8.40 1.81
CA ILE A 33 -1.39 -7.68 0.60
C ILE A 33 0.00 -8.14 0.18
N ASN A 34 0.07 -9.00 -0.83
CA ASN A 34 1.32 -9.21 -1.57
C ASN A 34 1.70 -7.84 -2.15
N MET A 35 2.71 -7.19 -1.57
CA MET A 35 3.16 -5.89 -2.02
C MET A 35 3.57 -6.02 -3.51
N PRO A 36 3.03 -5.19 -4.41
CA PRO A 36 3.37 -5.28 -5.83
C PRO A 36 4.87 -5.06 -6.08
N GLU A 37 5.41 -5.56 -7.20
CA GLU A 37 6.80 -5.33 -7.62
C GLU A 37 7.13 -3.81 -7.61
N PRO A 38 8.41 -3.39 -7.51
CA PRO A 38 8.78 -1.96 -7.35
C PRO A 38 8.09 -1.02 -8.36
N THR A 39 7.94 -1.46 -9.61
CA THR A 39 7.26 -0.72 -10.69
C THR A 39 5.74 -0.69 -10.51
N GLU A 40 5.13 -1.79 -10.07
CA GLU A 40 3.69 -1.86 -9.81
C GLU A 40 3.32 -1.00 -8.59
N TYR A 41 4.22 -0.87 -7.61
CA TYR A 41 4.02 0.00 -6.45
C TYR A 41 4.04 1.49 -6.83
N GLU A 42 4.94 1.89 -7.74
CA GLU A 42 4.95 3.25 -8.28
C GLU A 42 3.68 3.57 -9.07
N TYR A 43 3.25 2.63 -9.91
CA TYR A 43 1.98 2.76 -10.62
C TYR A 43 0.79 2.86 -9.66
N LEU A 44 0.73 2.00 -8.63
CA LEU A 44 -0.32 2.02 -7.60
C LEU A 44 -0.38 3.38 -6.88
N ARG A 45 0.77 3.95 -6.52
CA ARG A 45 0.83 5.28 -5.89
C ARG A 45 0.23 6.37 -6.78
N ASN A 46 0.56 6.35 -8.07
CA ASN A 46 0.05 7.35 -9.00
C ASN A 46 -1.47 7.22 -9.15
N ILE A 47 -2.00 6.02 -9.43
CA ILE A 47 -3.45 5.84 -9.59
C ILE A 47 -4.23 6.13 -8.30
N LEU A 48 -3.67 5.84 -7.12
CA LEU A 48 -4.29 6.18 -5.85
C LEU A 48 -4.36 7.69 -5.65
N PHE A 49 -3.31 8.42 -6.02
CA PHE A 49 -3.31 9.88 -5.96
C PHE A 49 -4.39 10.46 -6.88
N GLU A 50 -4.45 10.01 -8.14
CA GLU A 50 -5.48 10.44 -9.09
C GLU A 50 -6.91 10.16 -8.56
N TYR A 51 -7.10 8.98 -7.96
CA TYR A 51 -8.38 8.56 -7.37
C TYR A 51 -8.79 9.43 -6.20
N MET A 52 -7.87 9.72 -5.27
CA MET A 52 -8.12 10.60 -4.12
C MET A 52 -8.41 12.04 -4.55
N MET A 53 -7.86 12.47 -5.68
CA MET A 53 -8.15 13.77 -6.28
C MET A 53 -9.46 13.80 -7.07
N GLY A 54 -10.22 12.70 -7.09
CA GLY A 54 -11.54 12.60 -7.72
C GLY A 54 -11.51 12.55 -9.25
N ARG A 55 -10.36 12.22 -9.87
CA ARG A 55 -10.23 12.10 -11.32
C ARG A 55 -10.60 10.69 -11.75
N GLU A 56 -11.67 10.54 -12.53
CA GLU A 56 -12.15 9.24 -13.04
C GLU A 56 -12.28 8.14 -11.96
N PRO A 57 -12.98 8.39 -10.84
CA PRO A 57 -12.98 7.50 -9.66
C PRO A 57 -13.48 6.08 -9.97
N GLU A 58 -14.43 5.92 -10.91
CA GLU A 58 -14.94 4.59 -11.31
C GLU A 58 -13.88 3.76 -12.04
N THR A 59 -13.18 4.37 -13.00
CA THR A 59 -12.12 3.70 -13.76
C THR A 59 -10.96 3.34 -12.84
N LEU A 60 -10.52 4.29 -12.01
CA LEU A 60 -9.40 4.07 -11.11
C LEU A 60 -9.70 3.03 -10.02
N ALA A 61 -10.93 2.96 -9.50
CA ALA A 61 -11.33 1.90 -8.57
C ALA A 61 -11.15 0.50 -9.17
N LYS A 62 -11.50 0.32 -10.45
CA LYS A 62 -11.31 -0.96 -11.17
C LYS A 62 -9.81 -1.27 -11.34
N VAL A 63 -9.01 -0.27 -11.69
CA VAL A 63 -7.56 -0.44 -11.86
C VAL A 63 -6.90 -0.79 -10.51
N ILE A 64 -7.26 -0.11 -9.42
CA ILE A 64 -6.74 -0.40 -8.07
C ILE A 64 -7.09 -1.83 -7.66
N ALA A 65 -8.33 -2.27 -7.87
CA ALA A 65 -8.75 -3.64 -7.56
C ALA A 65 -7.96 -4.69 -8.37
N ALA A 66 -7.66 -4.42 -9.63
CA ALA A 66 -6.86 -5.29 -10.48
C ALA A 66 -5.39 -5.36 -10.04
N VAL A 67 -4.77 -4.21 -9.74
CA VAL A 67 -3.37 -4.12 -9.28
C VAL A 67 -3.18 -4.85 -7.94
N LEU A 68 -4.15 -4.71 -7.02
CA LEU A 68 -4.12 -5.39 -5.72
C LEU A 68 -4.67 -6.82 -5.75
N ARG A 69 -5.08 -7.31 -6.93
CA ARG A 69 -5.60 -8.67 -7.14
C ARG A 69 -6.75 -9.01 -6.19
N PHE A 70 -7.67 -8.07 -6.00
CA PHE A 70 -8.88 -8.31 -5.23
C PHE A 70 -9.74 -9.39 -5.89
N ASN A 71 -10.44 -10.16 -5.07
CA ASN A 71 -11.40 -11.13 -5.59
C ASN A 71 -12.64 -10.39 -6.14
N ASN A 72 -13.48 -11.11 -6.90
CA ASN A 72 -14.65 -10.53 -7.55
C ASN A 72 -15.64 -9.92 -6.55
N GLU A 73 -15.80 -10.53 -5.38
CA GLU A 73 -16.70 -10.05 -4.33
C GLU A 73 -16.22 -8.72 -3.73
N GLN A 74 -14.93 -8.61 -3.41
CA GLN A 74 -14.28 -7.39 -2.94
C GLN A 74 -14.38 -6.27 -3.98
N THR A 75 -14.17 -6.62 -5.25
CA THR A 75 -14.27 -5.65 -6.36
C THR A 75 -15.69 -5.11 -6.50
N GLU A 76 -16.70 -5.99 -6.49
CA GLU A 76 -18.13 -5.61 -6.51
C GLU A 76 -18.50 -4.70 -5.33
N GLN A 77 -18.05 -5.02 -4.12
CA GLN A 77 -18.32 -4.21 -2.93
C GLN A 77 -17.77 -2.78 -3.06
N ILE A 78 -16.55 -2.64 -3.59
CA ILE A 78 -15.92 -1.32 -3.81
C ILE A 78 -16.70 -0.53 -4.86
N LEU A 79 -17.05 -1.16 -5.98
CA LEU A 79 -17.80 -0.49 -7.05
C LEU A 79 -19.19 -0.03 -6.60
N ARG A 80 -19.91 -0.85 -5.84
CA ARG A 80 -21.21 -0.48 -5.26
C ARG A 80 -21.09 0.71 -4.31
N LYS A 81 -20.05 0.71 -3.48
CA LYS A 81 -19.79 1.84 -2.57
C LYS A 81 -19.53 3.13 -3.36
N GLN A 82 -18.69 3.06 -4.39
CA GLN A 82 -18.42 4.20 -5.27
C GLN A 82 -19.68 4.74 -5.96
N GLU A 83 -20.53 3.85 -6.49
CA GLU A 83 -21.80 4.26 -7.08
C GLU A 83 -22.73 4.94 -6.07
N SER A 84 -22.83 4.39 -4.85
CA SER A 84 -23.66 4.97 -3.79
C SER A 84 -23.18 6.37 -3.36
N GLU A 85 -21.87 6.58 -3.26
CA GLU A 85 -21.27 7.87 -2.92
C GLU A 85 -21.54 8.90 -4.03
N ARG A 86 -21.41 8.49 -5.30
CA ARG A 86 -21.74 9.34 -6.46
C ARG A 86 -23.21 9.75 -6.46
N LEU A 87 -24.12 8.80 -6.24
CA LEU A 87 -25.57 9.09 -6.19
C LEU A 87 -25.92 10.04 -5.04
N SER A 88 -25.33 9.82 -3.86
CA SER A 88 -25.50 10.71 -2.70
C SER A 88 -25.09 12.15 -3.01
N LEU A 89 -23.91 12.33 -3.62
CA LEU A 89 -23.44 13.65 -4.04
C LEU A 89 -24.38 14.30 -5.06
N THR A 90 -24.86 13.55 -6.06
CA THR A 90 -25.80 14.08 -7.06
C THR A 90 -27.14 14.47 -6.46
N ASN A 91 -27.62 13.75 -5.44
CA ASN A 91 -28.86 14.06 -4.76
C ASN A 91 -28.71 15.29 -3.86
N SER A 92 -27.55 15.44 -3.20
CA SER A 92 -27.24 16.61 -2.37
C SER A 92 -27.12 17.90 -3.19
N LEU A 93 -26.58 17.82 -4.41
CA LEU A 93 -26.46 18.97 -5.32
C LEU A 93 -27.78 19.39 -6.01
N ARG A 94 -28.84 18.58 -5.88
CA ARG A 94 -30.16 18.84 -6.47
C ARG A 94 -31.13 19.57 -5.53
N HIS A 95 -30.78 19.74 -4.26
CA HIS A 95 -31.56 20.47 -3.24
C HIS A 95 -30.90 21.80 -2.91
#